data_AF-A0AAW6X1J1-F1
#
_entry.id   AF-A0AAW6X1J1-F1
#
_cell.length_a   1.000
_cell.length_b   1.000
_cell.length_c   1.000
_cell.angle_alpha   90.00
_cell.angle_beta   90.00
_cell.angle_gamma   90.00
#
_symmetry.space_group_name_H-M   'P 1'
#
loop_
_entity.id
_entity.type
_entity.pdbx_description
1 polymer ?
#
loop_
_entity_poly.entity_id
_entity_poly.type
_entity_poly.pdbx_seq_one_letter_code
_entity_poly.pdbx_strand_id
1 'polypeptide(L)'
;MKDYKNTSGTKILLLFSLAFYTLLPPLLTAAVFNRFNLNPFAIVKFLHFNPFLADRGIPGYQTFFYLLMLWLGMNILLWLLVWGMGRLYRCWRAPRG
;
A
#
# COMPACT_ATOMS: atom_id res chain seq x y z
N MET A 1 0.31 -21.44 14.46
CA MET A 1 -0.40 -20.24 13.95
C MET A 1 -1.70 -20.72 13.31
N LYS A 2 -2.86 -20.23 13.75
CA LYS A 2 -4.17 -20.65 13.22
C LYS A 2 -4.29 -20.20 11.76
N ASP A 3 -4.55 -21.12 10.85
CA ASP A 3 -4.85 -20.84 9.45
C ASP A 3 -5.97 -19.81 9.35
N TYR A 4 -5.61 -18.57 9.02
CA TYR A 4 -6.56 -17.47 8.86
C TYR A 4 -7.36 -17.75 7.58
N LYS A 5 -8.51 -18.41 7.74
CA LYS A 5 -9.43 -18.78 6.66
C LYS A 5 -9.62 -17.57 5.74
N ASN A 6 -9.14 -17.67 4.51
CA ASN A 6 -9.13 -16.64 3.46
C ASN A 6 -10.57 -16.31 3.03
N THR A 7 -11.30 -15.68 3.95
CA THR A 7 -12.71 -15.31 3.81
C THR A 7 -12.77 -13.95 3.14
N SER A 8 -13.82 -13.67 2.37
CA SER A 8 -13.97 -12.40 1.64
C SER A 8 -13.77 -11.17 2.52
N GLY A 9 -14.10 -11.24 3.82
CA GLY A 9 -13.86 -10.17 4.79
C GLY A 9 -12.38 -9.82 4.99
N THR A 10 -11.48 -10.81 5.03
CA THR A 10 -10.04 -10.58 5.19
C THR A 10 -9.46 -9.85 3.98
N LYS A 11 -9.95 -10.16 2.78
CA LYS A 11 -9.54 -9.47 1.54
C LYS A 11 -10.00 -8.02 1.53
N ILE A 12 -11.22 -7.76 1.99
CA ILE A 12 -11.77 -6.39 2.10
C ILE A 12 -10.96 -5.58 3.12
N LEU A 13 -10.68 -6.13 4.31
CA LEU A 13 -9.84 -5.49 5.33
C LEU A 13 -8.43 -5.17 4.80
N LEU A 14 -7.86 -6.07 4.01
CA LEU A 14 -6.58 -5.83 3.35
C LEU A 14 -6.66 -4.67 2.35
N LEU A 15 -7.73 -4.63 1.54
CA LEU A 15 -7.92 -3.57 0.56
C LEU A 15 -8.11 -2.21 1.23
N PHE A 16 -8.88 -2.16 2.32
CA PHE A 16 -9.06 -0.96 3.12
C PHE A 16 -7.74 -0.48 3.75
N SER A 17 -6.98 -1.39 4.37
CA SER A 17 -5.68 -1.03 4.98
C SER A 17 -4.68 -0.54 3.93
N LEU A 18 -4.65 -1.15 2.75
CA LEU A 18 -3.86 -0.67 1.62
C LEU A 18 -4.31 0.73 1.18
N ALA A 19 -5.63 0.95 1.03
CA ALA A 19 -6.17 2.25 0.66
C ALA A 19 -5.79 3.33 1.69
N PHE A 20 -5.93 3.05 2.98
CA PHE A 20 -5.50 3.96 4.05
C PHE A 20 -4.00 4.27 3.97
N TYR A 21 -3.14 3.28 3.75
CA TYR A 21 -1.70 3.52 3.62
C TYR A 21 -1.32 4.33 2.38
N THR A 22 -2.11 4.25 1.30
CA THR A 22 -1.89 5.05 0.09
C THR A 22 -2.46 6.47 0.17
N LEU A 23 -3.57 6.65 0.88
CA LEU A 23 -4.26 7.95 0.97
C LEU A 23 -3.69 8.84 2.09
N LEU A 24 -3.27 8.23 3.20
CA LEU A 24 -2.70 8.96 4.32
C LEU A 24 -1.21 9.27 4.06
N PRO A 25 -0.73 10.47 4.46
CA PRO A 25 0.69 10.78 4.45
C PRO A 25 1.49 9.73 5.23
N PRO A 26 2.63 9.25 4.70
CA PRO A 26 3.45 8.22 5.35
C PRO A 26 3.95 8.64 6.73
N LEU A 27 4.05 9.95 6.98
CA LEU A 27 4.42 10.49 8.29
C LEU A 27 3.35 10.20 9.36
N LEU A 28 2.07 10.44 9.03
CA LEU A 28 0.96 10.26 9.96
C LEU A 28 0.74 8.78 10.25
N THR A 29 0.81 7.93 9.23
CA THR A 29 0.72 6.48 9.40
C THR A 29 1.89 5.98 10.26
N ALA A 30 3.14 6.32 9.93
CA ALA A 30 4.30 5.94 10.73
C ALA A 30 4.19 6.39 12.19
N ALA A 31 3.71 7.61 12.46
CA ALA A 31 3.54 8.11 13.82
C ALA A 31 2.53 7.29 14.63
N VAL A 32 1.38 6.91 14.03
CA VAL A 32 0.39 6.06 14.68
C VAL A 32 0.97 4.67 14.96
N PHE A 33 1.59 4.03 13.97
CA PHE A 33 2.18 2.70 14.13
C PHE A 33 3.32 2.68 15.16
N ASN A 34 4.16 3.71 15.16
CA ASN A 34 5.23 3.87 16.15
C ASN A 34 4.66 4.05 17.57
N ARG A 35 3.59 4.84 17.73
CA ARG A 35 2.94 5.06 19.03
C ARG A 35 2.36 3.79 19.64
N PHE A 36 1.80 2.90 18.81
CA PHE A 36 1.26 1.62 19.26
C PHE A 36 2.28 0.47 19.20
N ASN A 37 3.53 0.74 18.79
CA ASN A 37 4.57 -0.27 18.57
C ASN A 37 4.11 -1.43 17.67
N LEU A 38 3.34 -1.10 16.63
CA LEU A 38 2.73 -2.04 15.69
C LEU A 38 3.50 -2.03 14.37
N ASN A 39 3.69 -3.20 13.76
CA ASN A 39 4.22 -3.30 12.40
C ASN A 39 3.09 -3.10 11.36
N PRO A 40 3.11 -2.04 10.53
CA PRO A 40 2.12 -1.86 9.47
C PRO A 40 2.18 -2.97 8.41
N PHE A 41 3.35 -3.58 8.20
CA PHE A 41 3.56 -4.68 7.25
C PHE A 41 3.13 -6.05 7.80
N ALA A 42 2.87 -6.17 9.11
CA ALA A 42 2.31 -7.39 9.69
C ALA A 42 0.79 -7.48 9.47
N ILE A 43 0.10 -6.34 9.40
CA ILE A 43 -1.35 -6.25 9.17
C ILE A 43 -1.66 -6.59 7.71
N VAL A 44 -0.87 -6.05 6.79
CA VAL A 44 -1.00 -6.26 5.35
C VAL A 44 -0.06 -7.40 4.95
N LYS A 45 -0.49 -8.66 5.13
CA LYS A 45 0.18 -9.84 4.53
C LYS A 45 0.00 -9.91 3.01
N PHE A 46 -0.06 -8.78 2.32
CA PHE A 46 -0.10 -8.77 0.87
C PHE A 46 1.27 -9.27 0.39
N LEU A 47 1.29 -10.41 -0.29
CA LEU A 47 2.51 -11.02 -0.84
C LEU A 47 3.55 -11.60 0.15
N HIS A 48 3.23 -11.88 1.42
CA HIS A 48 4.26 -12.32 2.41
C HIS A 48 5.42 -11.31 2.60
N PHE A 49 5.26 -10.07 2.14
CA PHE A 49 6.33 -9.08 2.18
C PHE A 49 6.37 -8.37 3.54
N ASN A 50 7.07 -8.96 4.51
CA ASN A 50 7.43 -8.28 5.76
C ASN A 50 8.95 -8.06 5.79
N PRO A 51 9.45 -6.87 5.42
CA PRO A 51 10.90 -6.61 5.36
C PRO A 51 11.58 -6.68 6.73
N PHE A 52 10.81 -6.70 7.81
CA PHE A 52 11.31 -6.68 9.18
C PHE A 52 11.26 -8.03 9.88
N LEU A 53 10.56 -9.03 9.33
CA LEU A 53 10.32 -10.36 9.94
C LEU A 53 9.83 -10.34 11.40
N ALA A 54 9.47 -9.18 11.92
CA ALA A 54 9.10 -8.93 13.30
C ALA A 54 7.67 -8.37 13.36
N ASP A 55 6.91 -8.74 14.39
CA ASP A 55 5.54 -8.26 14.57
C ASP A 55 5.48 -6.88 15.27
N ARG A 56 6.55 -6.50 16.00
CA ARG A 56 6.67 -5.27 16.82
C ARG A 56 8.14 -4.83 16.94
N GLY A 57 8.38 -3.64 17.47
CA GLY A 57 9.74 -3.18 17.85
C GLY A 57 10.59 -2.65 16.71
N ILE A 58 9.97 -2.20 15.62
CA ILE A 58 10.67 -1.65 14.45
C ILE A 58 10.99 -0.17 14.71
N PRO A 59 12.22 0.30 14.43
CA PRO A 59 12.53 1.72 14.52
C PRO A 59 11.64 2.56 13.61
N GLY A 60 11.01 3.61 14.16
CA GLY A 60 10.03 4.42 13.42
C GLY A 60 10.55 5.05 12.12
N TYR A 61 11.83 5.42 12.06
CA TYR A 61 12.46 5.93 10.83
C TYR A 61 12.43 4.87 9.72
N GLN A 62 12.67 3.61 10.06
CA GLN A 62 12.70 2.51 9.10
C GLN A 62 11.29 2.25 8.60
N THR A 63 10.30 2.19 9.50
CA THR A 63 8.88 2.10 9.12
C THR A 63 8.44 3.23 8.20
N PHE A 64 8.87 4.47 8.48
CA PHE A 64 8.57 5.63 7.65
C PHE A 64 9.14 5.49 6.24
N PHE A 65 10.42 5.13 6.07
CA PHE A 65 11.02 4.99 4.74
C PHE A 65 10.33 3.93 3.90
N TYR A 66 9.99 2.77 4.47
CA TYR A 66 9.26 1.74 3.72
C TYR A 66 7.83 2.16 3.38
N LEU A 67 7.13 2.84 4.29
CA LEU A 67 5.81 3.41 4.00
C LEU A 67 5.89 4.48 2.91
N LEU A 68 6.92 5.32 2.93
CA LEU A 68 7.17 6.33 1.90
C LEU A 68 7.44 5.68 0.54
N MET A 69 8.28 4.64 0.48
CA MET A 69 8.54 3.90 -0.76
C MET A 69 7.27 3.24 -1.31
N LEU A 70 6.47 2.59 -0.44
CA LEU A 70 5.19 1.99 -0.82
C LEU A 70 4.23 3.07 -1.36
N TRP A 71 4.14 4.19 -0.66
CA TRP A 71 3.29 5.33 -1.03
C TRP A 71 3.70 5.92 -2.38
N LEU A 72 4.99 6.16 -2.60
CA LEU A 72 5.53 6.65 -3.87
C LEU A 72 5.29 5.65 -5.00
N GLY A 73 5.56 4.37 -4.78
CA GLY A 73 5.33 3.31 -5.76
C GLY A 73 3.88 3.26 -6.23
N MET A 74 2.93 3.34 -5.30
CA MET A 74 1.51 3.35 -5.61
C MET A 74 1.08 4.63 -6.36
N ASN A 75 1.61 5.80 -5.99
CA ASN A 75 1.33 7.05 -6.70
C ASN A 75 1.90 7.04 -8.13
N ILE A 76 3.11 6.50 -8.33
CA ILE A 76 3.70 6.33 -9.67
C ILE A 76 2.84 5.40 -10.50
N LEU A 77 2.38 4.27 -9.93
CA LEU A 77 1.51 3.32 -10.63
C LEU A 77 0.19 3.96 -11.02
N LEU A 78 -0.46 4.70 -10.11
CA LEU A 78 -1.67 5.47 -10.40
C LEU A 78 -1.44 6.49 -11.53
N TRP A 79 -0.31 7.20 -11.50
CA TRP A 79 0.03 8.17 -12.54
C TRP A 79 0.24 7.49 -13.90
N LEU A 80 0.90 6.33 -13.93
CA LEU A 80 1.07 5.52 -15.15
C LEU A 80 -0.27 5.00 -15.69
N LEU A 81 -1.21 4.62 -14.82
CA LEU A 81 -2.55 4.22 -15.23
C LEU A 81 -3.31 5.38 -15.85
N VAL A 82 -3.30 6.56 -15.21
CA VAL A 82 -3.95 7.77 -15.75
C VAL A 82 -3.32 8.18 -17.08
N TRP A 83 -1.99 8.16 -17.16
CA TRP A 83 -1.26 8.44 -18.39
C TRP A 83 -1.60 7.44 -19.51
N GLY A 84 -1.62 6.14 -19.17
CA GLY A 84 -1.99 5.06 -20.08
C GLY A 84 -3.42 5.19 -20.59
N MET A 85 -4.37 5.46 -19.70
CA MET A 85 -5.77 5.75 -20.08
C MET A 85 -5.87 6.99 -20.95
N GLY A 86 -5.13 8.07 -20.64
CA GLY A 86 -5.10 9.28 -21.46
C GLY A 86 -4.48 9.06 -22.85
N ARG A 87 -3.50 8.17 -22.96
CA ARG A 87 -2.94 7.72 -24.25
C ARG A 87 -3.95 6.90 -25.03
N LEU A 88 -4.57 5.90 -24.39
CA LEU A 88 -5.60 5.06 -25.00
C LEU A 88 -6.78 5.90 -25.48
N TYR A 89 -7.25 6.85 -24.66
CA TYR A 89 -8.32 7.78 -25.03
C TYR A 89 -7.94 8.62 -26.25
N ARG A 90 -6.72 9.15 -26.30
CA ARG A 90 -6.21 9.89 -27.47
C ARG A 90 -6.11 9.01 -28.71
N CYS A 91 -5.62 7.76 -28.59
CA CYS A 91 -5.59 6.80 -29.71
C CYS A 91 -7.00 6.45 -30.20
N TRP A 92 -7.98 6.39 -29.29
CA TRP A 92 -9.37 6.08 -29.63
C TRP A 92 -10.09 7.26 -30.30
N ARG A 93 -9.73 8.50 -29.92
CA ARG A 93 -10.20 9.74 -30.56
C ARG A 93 -9.43 10.13 -31.81
N ALA A 94 -8.29 9.49 -32.10
CA ALA A 94 -7.57 9.74 -33.33
C ALA A 94 -8.50 9.38 -34.51
N PRO A 95 -8.77 10.30 -35.44
CA PRO A 95 -9.64 10.02 -36.56
C PRO A 95 -9.07 8.82 -37.31
N ARG A 96 -9.88 7.77 -37.44
CA ARG A 96 -9.64 6.71 -38.42
C ARG A 96 -9.82 7.35 -39.80
N GLY A 97 -8.75 7.98 -40.29
CA GLY A 97 -8.61 8.30 -41.71
C GLY A 97 -8.46 7.02 -42.51
#